data_AF-A0A6G3WNU3-F1
#
_entry.id   AF-A0A6G3WNU3-F1
#
_cell.length_a   1.000
_cell.length_b   1.000
_cell.length_c   1.000
_cell.angle_alpha   90.00
_cell.angle_beta   90.00
_cell.angle_gamma   90.00
#
_symmetry.space_group_name_H-M   'P 1'
#
loop_
_entity.id
_entity.type
_entity.pdbx_description
1 polymer ?
#
loop_
_entity_poly.entity_id
_entity_poly.type
_entity_poly.pdbx_seq_one_letter_code
_entity_poly.pdbx_strand_id
1 'polypeptide(L)'
;IFYSMFGWQRTGDQMWQLADQLGKGFIVGATAGRTTLTGEGLQHADGHSHLIAATNPASLNYDPAFAYEVAVIVKDGLRRMYGPEAENVFYYLTVYNEPKPQPAMPEGVEEGIVKGLYRFKEGTPAKADA
;
A
#
# COMPACT_ATOMS: atom_id res chain seq x y z
N ILE A 1 -1.47 -10.29 -8.17
CA ILE A 1 -2.58 -9.89 -7.29
C ILE A 1 -3.16 -11.14 -6.63
N PHE A 2 -3.45 -11.11 -5.33
CA PHE A 2 -3.96 -12.25 -4.56
C PHE A 2 -4.66 -11.76 -3.27
N TYR A 3 -5.38 -12.63 -2.55
CA TYR A 3 -5.89 -12.32 -1.20
C TYR A 3 -4.73 -12.00 -0.26
N SER A 4 -4.68 -10.79 0.30
CA SER A 4 -3.49 -10.26 1.00
C SER A 4 -2.96 -11.17 2.12
N MET A 5 -3.86 -11.87 2.81
CA MET A 5 -3.55 -12.87 3.84
C MET A 5 -2.63 -14.02 3.35
N PHE A 6 -2.72 -14.39 2.06
CA PHE A 6 -1.94 -15.46 1.46
C PHE A 6 -0.71 -14.96 0.70
N GLY A 7 -0.32 -13.71 0.92
CA GLY A 7 0.97 -13.18 0.49
C GLY A 7 2.05 -13.45 1.53
N TRP A 8 2.46 -12.41 2.24
CA TRP A 8 3.58 -12.42 3.19
C TRP A 8 3.52 -13.53 4.23
N GLN A 9 2.35 -13.83 4.78
CA GLN A 9 2.20 -14.91 5.76
C GLN A 9 2.42 -16.31 5.14
N ARG A 10 2.11 -16.50 3.85
CA ARG A 10 2.15 -17.82 3.20
C ARG A 10 3.40 -18.05 2.37
N THR A 11 3.93 -17.01 1.73
CA THR A 11 5.08 -17.08 0.80
C THR A 11 6.17 -16.08 1.15
N GLY A 12 6.31 -15.70 2.43
CA GLY A 12 7.27 -14.71 2.89
C GLY A 12 8.72 -15.02 2.50
N ASP A 13 9.13 -16.29 2.52
CA ASP A 13 10.48 -16.71 2.13
C ASP A 13 10.75 -16.48 0.63
N GLN A 14 9.74 -16.63 -0.23
CA GLN A 14 9.85 -16.27 -1.66
C GLN A 14 9.98 -14.77 -1.86
N MET A 15 9.34 -13.96 -1.01
CA MET A 15 9.45 -12.50 -1.05
C MET A 15 10.81 -12.03 -0.51
N TRP A 16 11.38 -12.77 0.45
CA TRP A 16 12.76 -12.59 0.88
C TRP A 16 13.72 -12.90 -0.28
N GLN A 17 13.55 -14.05 -0.93
CA GLN A 17 14.33 -14.43 -2.11
C GLN A 17 14.21 -13.41 -3.26
N LEU A 18 13.04 -12.80 -3.45
CA LEU A 18 12.84 -11.75 -4.45
C LEU A 18 13.77 -10.54 -4.21
N ALA A 19 13.93 -10.14 -2.94
CA ALA A 19 14.87 -9.08 -2.56
C ALA A 19 16.33 -9.48 -2.87
N ASP A 20 16.72 -10.69 -2.48
CA ASP A 20 18.08 -11.22 -2.72
C ASP A 20 18.41 -11.33 -4.22
N GLN A 21 17.41 -11.59 -5.06
CA GLN A 21 17.54 -11.62 -6.52
C GLN A 21 17.52 -10.23 -7.18
N LEU A 22 17.42 -9.15 -6.39
CA LEU A 22 17.22 -7.79 -6.88
C LEU A 22 15.99 -7.66 -7.79
N GLY A 23 14.97 -8.46 -7.48
CA GLY A 23 13.73 -8.51 -8.23
C GLY A 23 12.95 -7.20 -8.12
N LYS A 24 12.26 -6.87 -9.21
CA LYS A 24 11.50 -5.63 -9.37
C LYS A 24 10.09 -5.97 -9.79
N GLY A 25 9.10 -5.33 -9.16
CA GLY A 25 7.70 -5.53 -9.50
C GLY A 25 6.74 -5.04 -8.44
N PHE A 26 5.47 -5.36 -8.66
CA PHE A 26 4.36 -5.00 -7.77
C PHE A 26 3.69 -6.26 -7.22
N ILE A 27 3.69 -6.36 -5.90
CA ILE A 27 2.90 -7.32 -5.14
C ILE A 27 1.62 -6.60 -4.71
N VAL A 28 0.47 -7.12 -5.12
CA VAL A 28 -0.83 -6.49 -4.82
C VAL A 28 -1.65 -7.43 -3.94
N GLY A 29 -1.78 -7.07 -2.67
CA GLY A 29 -2.62 -7.75 -1.70
C GLY A 29 -4.05 -7.21 -1.77
N ALA A 30 -4.92 -7.92 -2.46
CA ALA A 30 -6.34 -7.59 -2.57
C ALA A 30 -7.12 -8.09 -1.36
N THR A 31 -8.36 -7.58 -1.23
CA THR A 31 -9.29 -7.89 -0.14
C THR A 31 -8.64 -7.71 1.23
N ALA A 32 -7.77 -6.71 1.35
CA ALA A 32 -7.05 -6.41 2.58
C ALA A 32 -7.96 -5.74 3.61
N GLY A 33 -7.51 -5.71 4.87
CA GLY A 33 -8.22 -5.09 5.97
C GLY A 33 -9.01 -6.11 6.79
N ARG A 34 -8.71 -6.17 8.09
CA ARG A 34 -9.34 -7.10 9.04
C ARG A 34 -10.85 -6.96 9.06
N THR A 35 -11.35 -5.73 8.87
CA THR A 35 -12.77 -5.38 8.93
C THR A 35 -13.40 -5.16 7.57
N THR A 36 -12.63 -5.20 6.48
CA THR A 36 -13.17 -5.02 5.12
C THR A 36 -13.67 -6.36 4.56
N LEU A 37 -13.02 -7.47 4.93
CA LEU A 37 -13.37 -8.83 4.51
C LEU A 37 -14.01 -9.64 5.65
N THR A 38 -15.09 -9.13 6.25
CA THR A 38 -15.71 -9.74 7.44
C THR A 38 -16.35 -11.11 7.22
N GLY A 39 -16.87 -11.37 6.01
CA GLY A 39 -17.58 -12.62 5.69
C GLY A 39 -16.70 -13.87 5.57
N GLU A 40 -15.40 -13.71 5.33
CA GLU A 40 -14.46 -14.83 5.08
C GLU A 40 -13.81 -15.39 6.36
N GLY A 41 -13.92 -14.65 7.48
CA GLY A 41 -13.50 -15.10 8.79
C GLY A 41 -11.98 -15.12 9.05
N LEU A 42 -11.60 -15.85 10.10
CA LEU A 42 -10.29 -15.78 10.77
C LEU A 42 -9.08 -15.91 9.83
N GLN A 43 -9.14 -16.85 8.87
CA GLN A 43 -8.02 -17.21 8.00
C GLN A 43 -7.89 -16.33 6.76
N HIS A 44 -8.77 -15.34 6.57
CA HIS A 44 -8.77 -14.45 5.41
C HIS A 44 -8.68 -12.97 5.78
N ALA A 45 -9.26 -12.59 6.91
CA ALA A 45 -9.31 -11.20 7.35
C ALA A 45 -7.90 -10.68 7.71
N ASP A 46 -7.21 -10.01 6.79
CA ASP A 46 -5.82 -9.58 6.98
C ASP A 46 -5.72 -8.23 7.69
N GLY A 47 -4.98 -8.21 8.80
CA GLY A 47 -4.63 -6.99 9.51
C GLY A 47 -3.19 -6.96 9.99
N HIS A 48 -2.30 -7.69 9.31
CA HIS A 48 -0.90 -7.83 9.75
C HIS A 48 0.10 -8.08 8.62
N SER A 49 -0.32 -8.25 7.37
CA SER A 49 0.59 -8.41 6.22
C SER A 49 1.63 -7.29 6.11
N HIS A 50 1.25 -6.03 6.35
CA HIS A 50 2.17 -4.89 6.38
C HIS A 50 3.27 -5.01 7.45
N LEU A 51 2.97 -5.60 8.62
CA LEU A 51 3.98 -5.83 9.66
C LEU A 51 5.00 -6.89 9.23
N ILE A 52 4.55 -7.94 8.55
CA ILE A 52 5.46 -8.96 7.99
C ILE A 52 6.29 -8.35 6.85
N ALA A 53 5.64 -7.62 5.94
CA ALA A 53 6.29 -6.97 4.80
C ALA A 53 7.37 -5.97 5.22
N ALA A 54 7.16 -5.25 6.33
CA ALA A 54 8.12 -4.29 6.88
C ALA A 54 9.44 -4.92 7.35
N THR A 55 9.51 -6.25 7.50
CA THR A 55 10.76 -6.95 7.83
C THR A 55 11.71 -7.08 6.64
N ASN A 56 11.23 -6.89 5.40
CA ASN A 56 12.03 -6.99 4.18
C ASN A 56 12.53 -5.60 3.75
N PRO A 57 13.85 -5.36 3.70
CA PRO A 57 14.41 -4.03 3.43
C PRO A 57 14.21 -3.53 2.00
N ALA A 58 13.96 -4.42 1.03
CA ALA A 58 13.74 -4.05 -0.37
C ALA A 58 12.25 -3.82 -0.70
N SER A 59 11.34 -4.13 0.23
CA SER A 59 9.90 -3.99 0.03
C SER A 59 9.41 -2.61 0.46
N LEU A 60 8.86 -1.87 -0.50
CA LEU A 60 8.22 -0.58 -0.27
C LEU A 60 6.72 -0.78 -0.13
N ASN A 61 6.21 -0.58 1.09
CA ASN A 61 4.88 -1.01 1.48
C ASN A 61 3.93 0.20 1.58
N TYR A 62 2.79 0.14 0.89
CA TYR A 62 1.77 1.20 0.90
C TYR A 62 0.38 0.64 1.16
N ASP A 63 -0.42 1.38 1.93
CA ASP A 63 -1.84 1.11 2.15
C ASP A 63 -2.69 2.29 1.68
N PRO A 64 -2.85 2.47 0.36
CA PRO A 64 -3.58 3.61 -0.19
C PRO A 64 -5.08 3.52 0.12
N ALA A 65 -5.63 4.65 0.53
CA ALA A 65 -7.07 4.81 0.67
C ALA A 65 -7.70 5.10 -0.69
N PHE A 66 -7.21 6.08 -1.45
CA PHE A 66 -7.89 6.59 -2.63
C PHE A 66 -7.26 6.13 -3.95
N ALA A 67 -8.06 6.10 -5.01
CA ALA A 67 -7.63 5.66 -6.34
C ALA A 67 -6.47 6.50 -6.89
N TYR A 68 -6.46 7.82 -6.62
CA TYR A 68 -5.35 8.67 -7.05
C TYR A 68 -4.03 8.35 -6.33
N GLU A 69 -4.08 7.86 -5.09
CA GLU A 69 -2.88 7.47 -4.34
C GLU A 69 -2.26 6.24 -4.99
N VAL A 70 -3.09 5.25 -5.36
CA VAL A 70 -2.64 4.08 -6.15
C VAL A 70 -1.94 4.53 -7.43
N ALA A 71 -2.54 5.46 -8.18
CA ALA A 71 -1.97 5.95 -9.42
C ALA A 71 -0.60 6.64 -9.21
N VAL A 72 -0.48 7.48 -8.18
CA VAL A 72 0.79 8.16 -7.83
C VAL A 72 1.85 7.14 -7.39
N ILE A 73 1.51 6.20 -6.51
CA ILE A 73 2.42 5.17 -6.01
C ILE A 73 2.92 4.27 -7.15
N VAL A 74 2.03 3.80 -8.03
CA VAL A 74 2.41 2.94 -9.16
C VAL A 74 3.28 3.70 -10.16
N LYS A 75 2.97 4.97 -10.44
CA LYS A 75 3.79 5.81 -11.31
C LYS A 75 5.20 6.01 -10.73
N ASP A 76 5.30 6.29 -9.43
CA ASP A 76 6.60 6.42 -8.75
C ASP A 76 7.36 5.10 -8.73
N GLY A 77 6.69 3.98 -8.43
CA GLY A 77 7.30 2.65 -8.44
C GLY A 77 7.86 2.26 -9.81
N LEU A 78 7.14 2.56 -10.90
CA LEU A 78 7.66 2.34 -12.27
C LEU A 78 8.91 3.20 -12.54
N ARG A 79 8.88 4.47 -12.13
CA ARG A 79 10.03 5.37 -12.26
C ARG A 79 11.24 4.85 -11.46
N ARG A 80 11.04 4.44 -10.21
CA ARG A 80 12.13 3.98 -9.33
C ARG A 80 12.69 2.64 -9.77
N MET A 81 11.86 1.69 -10.16
CA MET A 81 12.35 0.36 -10.54
C MET A 81 12.92 0.30 -11.96
N TYR A 82 12.35 1.05 -12.91
CA TYR A 82 12.63 0.91 -14.34
C TYR A 82 13.05 2.22 -15.04
N GLY A 83 13.18 3.33 -14.30
CA GLY A 83 13.69 4.59 -14.84
C GLY A 83 15.21 4.59 -15.01
N PRO A 84 15.80 5.72 -15.47
CA PRO A 84 17.24 5.86 -15.70
C PRO A 84 18.11 5.58 -14.46
N GLU A 85 17.59 5.90 -13.27
CA GLU A 85 18.23 5.66 -11.97
C GLU A 85 17.54 4.51 -11.24
N ALA A 86 17.58 3.33 -11.86
CA ALA A 86 16.81 2.18 -11.43
C ALA A 86 17.28 1.63 -10.07
N GLU A 87 16.40 1.66 -9.07
CA GLU A 87 16.57 1.10 -7.74
C GLU A 87 16.22 -0.40 -7.70
N ASN A 88 16.90 -1.16 -6.85
CA ASN A 88 16.64 -2.59 -6.62
C ASN A 88 15.65 -2.77 -5.45
N VAL A 89 14.42 -2.34 -5.69
CA VAL A 89 13.30 -2.41 -4.75
C VAL A 89 12.10 -3.03 -5.45
N PHE A 90 11.12 -3.50 -4.68
CA PHE A 90 9.80 -3.86 -5.19
C PHE A 90 8.72 -3.27 -4.29
N TYR A 91 7.51 -3.17 -4.83
CA TYR A 91 6.39 -2.53 -4.14
C TYR A 91 5.41 -3.58 -3.63
N TYR A 92 4.93 -3.39 -2.42
CA TYR A 92 3.75 -4.05 -1.90
C TYR A 92 2.65 -3.02 -1.66
N LEU A 93 1.50 -3.21 -2.30
CA LEU A 93 0.32 -2.39 -2.06
C LEU A 93 -0.88 -3.25 -1.67
N THR A 94 -1.61 -2.79 -0.67
CA THR A 94 -2.92 -3.34 -0.31
C THR A 94 -4.03 -2.64 -1.10
N VAL A 95 -5.05 -3.39 -1.50
CA VAL A 95 -6.26 -2.85 -2.13
C VAL A 95 -7.50 -3.51 -1.54
N TYR A 96 -8.59 -2.76 -1.54
CA TYR A 96 -9.83 -3.08 -0.84
C TYR A 96 -10.92 -3.52 -1.81
N ASN A 97 -11.85 -4.35 -1.32
CA ASN A 97 -13.06 -4.77 -2.05
C ASN A 97 -14.30 -3.93 -1.72
N GLU A 98 -14.18 -3.00 -0.77
CA GLU A 98 -15.28 -2.12 -0.36
C GLU A 98 -15.39 -0.91 -1.31
N PRO A 99 -16.56 -0.67 -1.93
CA PRO A 99 -16.79 0.54 -2.69
C PRO A 99 -16.90 1.74 -1.75
N LYS A 100 -16.11 2.78 -2.01
CA LYS A 100 -16.17 4.06 -1.28
C LYS A 100 -16.10 5.24 -2.25
N PRO A 101 -16.62 6.42 -1.88
CA PRO A 101 -16.43 7.64 -2.67
C PRO A 101 -14.94 7.90 -2.92
N GLN A 102 -14.60 8.10 -4.19
CA GLN A 102 -13.24 8.40 -4.64
C GLN A 102 -13.17 9.88 -5.04
N PRO A 103 -12.67 10.78 -4.17
CA PRO A 103 -12.57 12.19 -4.49
C PRO A 103 -11.46 12.45 -5.52
N ALA A 104 -11.48 13.64 -6.11
CA ALA A 104 -10.35 14.12 -6.89
C ALA A 104 -9.11 14.32 -6.01
N MET A 105 -7.92 14.13 -6.58
CA MET A 105 -6.66 14.39 -5.90
C MET A 105 -6.52 15.89 -5.60
N PRO A 106 -6.21 16.28 -4.35
CA PRO A 106 -5.83 17.67 -4.06
C PRO A 106 -4.55 18.06 -4.83
N GLU A 107 -4.42 19.33 -5.19
CA GLU A 107 -3.25 19.80 -5.94
C GLU A 107 -1.96 19.73 -5.08
N GLY A 108 -0.87 19.24 -5.67
CA GLY A 108 0.47 19.27 -5.06
C GLY A 108 0.73 18.27 -3.94
N VAL A 109 -0.13 17.26 -3.76
CA VAL A 109 0.05 16.24 -2.69
C VAL A 109 0.84 15.02 -3.11
N GLU A 110 1.27 14.93 -4.37
CA GLU A 110 1.93 13.76 -4.95
C GLU A 110 3.18 13.36 -4.17
N GLU A 111 4.02 14.33 -3.79
CA GLU A 111 5.21 14.06 -2.97
C GLU A 111 4.84 13.53 -1.59
N GLY A 112 3.79 14.08 -0.97
CA GLY A 112 3.29 13.61 0.32
C GLY A 112 2.74 12.20 0.25
N ILE A 113 2.05 11.83 -0.84
CA ILE A 113 1.61 10.45 -1.08
C ILE A 113 2.82 9.50 -1.13
N VAL A 114 3.84 9.83 -1.91
CA VAL A 114 5.05 8.98 -2.03
C VAL A 114 5.79 8.86 -0.70
N LYS A 115 5.88 9.96 0.08
CA LYS A 115 6.49 9.96 1.42
C LYS A 115 5.63 9.29 2.50
N GLY A 116 4.37 8.96 2.20
CA GLY A 116 3.47 8.21 3.07
C GLY A 116 2.51 9.05 3.91
N LEU A 117 2.52 10.38 3.79
CA LEU A 117 1.55 11.23 4.49
C LEU A 117 1.37 12.59 3.80
N TYR A 118 0.12 13.03 3.68
CA TYR A 118 -0.24 14.39 3.28
C TYR A 118 -1.51 14.85 4.01
N ARG A 119 -1.73 16.17 4.06
CA ARG A 119 -2.94 16.74 4.64
C ARG A 119 -4.07 16.69 3.62
N PHE A 120 -5.01 15.75 3.79
CA PHE A 120 -6.16 15.62 2.89
C PHE A 120 -7.13 16.81 2.99
N LYS A 121 -7.44 17.25 4.22
CA LYS A 121 -8.34 18.38 4.47
C LYS A 121 -8.01 19.06 5.80
N GLU A 122 -8.17 20.37 5.85
CA GLU A 122 -8.22 21.11 7.11
C GLU A 122 -9.48 20.72 7.91
N GLY A 123 -9.28 20.32 9.17
CA GLY A 123 -10.38 20.16 10.09
C GLY A 123 -11.01 21.52 10.43
N THR A 124 -12.32 21.53 10.65
CA THR A 124 -12.99 22.72 11.18
C THR A 124 -12.54 22.91 12.64
N PRO A 125 -12.07 24.10 13.06
CA PRO A 125 -11.75 24.36 14.45
C PRO A 125 -12.98 24.10 15.33
N ALA A 126 -12.79 23.39 16.45
CA ALA A 126 -13.83 23.32 17.46
C ALA A 126 -14.15 24.73 17.95
N LYS A 127 -15.44 25.07 18.09
CA LYS A 127 -15.81 26.27 18.86
C LYS A 127 -15.26 26.06 20.27
N ALA A 128 -14.45 26.99 20.76
CA ALA A 128 -14.05 26.97 22.15
C ALA A 128 -15.32 27.05 23.00
N ASP A 129 -15.52 26.07 23.87
CA ASP A 129 -16.57 26.13 24.90
C ASP A 129 -16.22 27.34 25.79
N ALA A 130 -17.14 28.32 25.83
CA ALA A 130 -17.01 29.56 26.59
C ALA A 130 -17.41 29.38 28.05
#